data_AF-F3L0L3-F1
#
_entry.id   AF-F3L0L3-F1
#
_cell.length_a   1.000
_cell.length_b   1.000
_cell.length_c   1.000
_cell.angle_alpha   90.00
_cell.angle_beta   90.00
_cell.angle_gamma   90.00
#
_symmetry.space_group_name_H-M   'P 1'
#
loop_
_entity.id
_entity.type
_entity.pdbx_description
1 polymer ?
#
loop_
_entity_poly.entity_id
_entity_poly.type
_entity_poly.pdbx_seq_one_letter_code
_entity_poly.pdbx_strand_id
1 'polypeptide(L)' 'MPAKFIKQFLAEKYNNAIGLSVPAMPVGSPGMEVGERFMPYNVLILFKDGTSEVYAEVKTYEEQF' A
#
# COMPACT_ATOMS: atom_id res chain seq x y z
N MET A 1 -1.33 5.69 2.86
CA MET A 1 -1.74 4.27 2.91
C MET A 1 -3.24 4.19 2.68
N PRO A 2 -3.72 3.56 1.59
CA PRO A 2 -5.17 3.50 1.30
C PRO A 2 -5.94 2.60 2.27
N ALA A 3 -7.14 3.05 2.67
CA ALA A 3 -7.97 2.34 3.65
C ALA A 3 -8.46 0.96 3.17
N LYS A 4 -8.61 0.77 1.85
CA LYS A 4 -8.95 -0.51 1.21
C LYS A 4 -7.97 -1.62 1.61
N PHE A 5 -6.68 -1.38 1.43
CA PHE A 5 -5.64 -2.37 1.71
C PHE A 5 -5.51 -2.65 3.21
N ILE A 6 -5.77 -1.65 4.07
CA ILE A 6 -5.83 -1.87 5.53
C ILE A 6 -6.96 -2.84 5.87
N LYS A 7 -8.17 -2.64 5.32
CA LYS A 7 -9.31 -3.53 5.56
C LYS A 7 -9.07 -4.94 5.03
N GLN A 8 -8.50 -5.06 3.83
CA GLN A 8 -8.13 -6.37 3.26
C GLN A 8 -7.09 -7.08 4.12
N PHE A 9 -6.03 -6.37 4.53
CA PHE A 9 -4.98 -6.94 5.37
C PHE A 9 -5.49 -7.42 6.73
N LEU A 10 -6.44 -6.70 7.34
CA LEU A 10 -7.06 -7.11 8.61
C LEU A 10 -8.05 -8.29 8.45
N ALA A 11 -8.61 -8.49 7.26
CA ALA A 11 -9.52 -9.60 6.97
C ALA A 11 -8.76 -10.89 6.60
N GLU A 12 -7.58 -10.76 6.00
CA GLU A 12 -6.72 -11.87 5.61
C GLU A 12 -5.80 -12.30 6.78
N LYS A 13 -5.38 -13.56 6.76
CA LYS A 13 -4.42 -14.10 7.75
C LYS A 13 -3.08 -14.31 7.10
N TYR A 14 -2.11 -13.49 7.46
CA TYR A 14 -0.71 -13.68 7.09
C TYR A 14 0.09 -14.15 8.30
N ASN A 15 0.76 -15.29 8.15
CA ASN A 15 1.69 -15.75 9.17
C ASN A 15 2.89 -14.80 9.21
N ASN A 16 3.23 -14.32 10.41
CA ASN A 16 4.40 -13.49 10.67
C ASN A 16 4.42 -12.11 9.97
N ALA A 17 3.32 -11.66 9.36
CA ALA A 17 3.25 -10.30 8.86
C ALA A 17 3.12 -9.31 10.02
N ILE A 18 3.85 -8.21 9.95
CA ILE A 18 3.91 -7.18 10.99
C ILE A 18 3.29 -5.85 10.54
N GLY A 19 3.02 -5.69 9.24
CA GLY A 19 2.31 -4.53 8.73
C GLY A 19 2.45 -4.32 7.23
N LEU A 20 1.90 -3.20 6.77
CA LEU A 20 1.99 -2.74 5.39
C LEU A 20 2.82 -1.45 5.31
N SER A 21 3.52 -1.24 4.20
CA SER A 21 4.26 -0.01 3.91
C SER A 21 4.01 0.50 2.49
N VAL A 22 4.00 1.82 2.31
CA VAL A 22 4.06 2.47 0.99
C VAL A 22 5.35 3.29 0.96
N PRO A 23 6.42 2.80 0.32
CA PRO A 23 7.69 3.50 0.30
C PRO A 23 7.63 4.77 -0.58
N ALA A 24 8.56 5.69 -0.34
CA ALA A 24 8.87 6.87 -1.16
C ALA A 24 7.86 8.03 -1.22
N MET A 25 6.76 8.01 -0.45
CA MET A 25 5.76 9.10 -0.40
C MET A 25 5.28 9.55 -1.80
N PRO A 26 4.62 8.65 -2.57
CA PRO A 26 4.22 8.94 -3.94
C PRO A 26 3.15 10.04 -4.00
N VAL A 27 3.36 11.01 -4.87
CA VAL A 27 2.39 12.05 -5.22
C VAL A 27 1.10 11.39 -5.74
N GLY A 28 -0.04 11.83 -5.22
CA GLY A 28 -1.34 11.26 -5.55
C GLY A 28 -1.76 10.07 -4.67
N SER A 29 -0.96 9.68 -3.68
CA SER A 29 -1.43 8.79 -2.61
C SER A 29 -2.40 9.54 -1.67
N PRO A 30 -3.22 8.85 -0.86
CA PRO A 30 -4.24 9.51 -0.04
C PRO A 30 -3.59 10.41 1.00
N GLY A 31 -3.94 11.70 0.99
CA GLY A 31 -3.32 12.76 1.81
C GLY A 31 -2.09 13.44 1.18
N MET A 32 -1.72 13.07 -0.05
CA MET A 32 -0.62 13.65 -0.85
C MET A 32 -1.08 14.03 -2.27
N GLU A 33 -2.36 14.35 -2.44
CA GLU A 33 -2.96 14.71 -3.72
C GLU A 33 -2.43 16.06 -4.23
N VAL A 34 -1.91 16.11 -5.46
CA VAL A 34 -1.46 17.35 -6.12
C VAL A 34 -2.06 17.42 -7.52
N GLY A 35 -3.23 18.06 -7.63
CA GLY A 35 -3.98 18.13 -8.89
C GLY A 35 -4.33 16.72 -9.40
N GLU A 36 -4.14 16.49 -10.71
CA GLU A 36 -4.38 15.18 -11.35
C GLU A 36 -3.11 14.31 -11.43
N ARG A 37 -2.03 14.68 -10.72
CA ARG A 37 -0.78 13.91 -10.78
C ARG A 37 -0.87 12.68 -9.89
N PHE A 38 -0.67 11.53 -10.50
CA PHE A 38 -0.60 10.25 -9.82
C PHE A 38 0.71 9.53 -10.19
N MET A 39 1.44 9.09 -9.18
CA MET A 39 2.59 8.20 -9.35
C MET A 39 2.22 6.77 -8.94
N PRO A 40 2.35 5.79 -9.86
CA PRO A 40 2.20 4.38 -9.51
C PRO A 40 3.11 3.98 -8.36
N TYR A 41 2.59 3.16 -7.45
CA TYR A 41 3.35 2.69 -6.30
C TYR A 41 2.94 1.29 -5.88
N ASN A 42 3.83 0.63 -5.14
CA ASN A 42 3.58 -0.67 -4.57
C ASN A 42 3.28 -0.54 -3.08
N VAL A 43 2.28 -1.29 -2.62
CA VAL A 43 2.07 -1.58 -1.21
C VAL A 43 2.89 -2.81 -0.89
N LEU A 44 3.75 -2.73 0.12
CA LEU A 44 4.56 -3.84 0.57
C LEU A 44 3.97 -4.42 1.85
N ILE A 45 3.96 -5.75 1.97
CA ILE A 45 3.77 -6.44 3.24
C ILE A 45 5.12 -6.71 3.87
N LEU A 46 5.24 -6.45 5.17
CA LEU A 46 6.46 -6.65 5.94
C LEU A 46 6.29 -7.87 6.84
N PHE A 47 7.29 -8.74 6.86
CA PHE A 47 7.33 -9.91 7.72
C PHE A 47 8.32 -9.76 8.87
N LYS A 48 8.11 -10.55 9.93
CA LYS A 48 8.89 -10.51 11.16
C LYS A 48 10.36 -10.92 10.97
N ASP A 49 10.66 -11.68 9.92
CA ASP A 49 12.02 -12.08 9.54
C ASP A 49 12.78 -10.96 8.79
N GLY A 50 12.15 -9.81 8.58
CA GLY A 50 12.72 -8.66 7.88
C GLY A 50 12.55 -8.72 6.36
N THR A 51 11.90 -9.75 5.83
CA THR A 51 11.55 -9.82 4.40
C THR A 51 10.33 -8.96 4.09
N SER A 52 10.18 -8.62 2.82
CA SER A 52 9.04 -7.87 2.32
C SER A 52 8.61 -8.39 0.96
N GLU A 53 7.30 -8.41 0.72
CA GLU A 53 6.72 -8.81 -0.56
C GLU A 53 5.79 -7.73 -1.10
N VAL A 54 5.54 -7.75 -2.41
CA VAL A 54 4.55 -6.87 -3.03
C VAL A 54 3.17 -7.38 -2.66
N TYR A 55 2.46 -6.59 -1.85
CA TYR A 55 1.09 -6.88 -1.46
C TYR A 55 0.09 -6.46 -2.54
N ALA A 56 0.28 -5.27 -3.09
CA ALA A 56 -0.55 -4.75 -4.18
C ALA A 56 0.25 -3.75 -5.03
N GLU A 57 -0.05 -3.71 -6.32
CA GLU A 57 0.39 -2.65 -7.21
C GLU A 57 -0.75 -1.66 -7.43
N VAL A 58 -0.48 -0.37 -7.28
CA VAL A 58 -1.45 0.70 -7.55
C VAL A 58 -0.92 1.50 -8.74
N LYS A 59 -1.60 1.34 -9.89
CA LYS A 59 -1.22 1.93 -11.18
C LYS A 59 -2.07 3.14 -11.53
N THR A 60 -3.26 3.28 -10.95
CA THR A 60 -4.11 4.46 -11.11
C THR A 60 -4.64 4.97 -9.78
N TYR A 61 -5.18 6.20 -9.78
CA TYR A 61 -5.75 6.80 -8.57
C TYR A 61 -6.98 6.03 -8.06
N GLU A 62 -7.79 5.50 -8.97
CA GLU A 62 -9.02 4.78 -8.66
C GLU A 62 -8.77 3.45 -7.95
N GLU A 63 -7.64 2.79 -8.22
CA GLU A 63 -7.28 1.49 -7.63
C GLU A 63 -7.04 1.58 -6.11
N GLN A 64 -6.82 2.79 -5.59
CA GLN A 64 -6.65 3.09 -4.17
C GLN A 64 -7.95 2.92 -3.36
N PHE A 65 -9.11 2.91 -4.03
CA PHE A 65 -10.44 2.87 -3.42
C PHE A 65 -11.12 1.51 -3.57
#